data_AF-A0A015U0R7-F1
#
_entry.id   AF-A0A015U0R7-F1
#
_cell.length_a   1.000
_cell.length_b   1.000
_cell.length_c   1.000
_cell.angle_alpha   90.00
_cell.angle_beta   90.00
_cell.angle_gamma   90.00
#
_symmetry.space_group_name_H-M   'P 1'
#
loop_
_entity.id
_entity.type
_entity.pdbx_description
1 polymer ?
#
loop_
_entity_poly.entity_id
_entity_poly.type
_entity_poly.pdbx_seq_one_letter_code
_entity_poly.pdbx_strand_id
1 'polypeptide(L)'
;MPGVLVSVSAVRISPDMSIARVYLSIFPSEKSEEMVKNINNNMKSIRFELGTRVRHQLRIIPELKFFVDDSLDYIEKIDALLK
;
A
#
# COMPACT_ATOMS: atom_id res chain seq x y z
N MET A 1 5.20 5.81 18.80
CA MET A 1 6.32 4.95 18.37
C MET A 1 7.33 5.83 17.63
N PRO A 2 8.35 6.39 18.30
CA PRO A 2 9.42 7.08 17.60
C PRO A 2 10.32 6.03 16.94
N GLY A 3 10.56 6.16 15.63
CA GLY A 3 11.52 5.32 14.90
C GLY A 3 10.97 4.44 13.77
N VAL A 4 9.68 4.50 13.45
CA VAL A 4 9.13 3.83 12.25
C VAL A 4 8.70 4.88 11.23
N LEU A 5 9.37 4.92 10.08
CA LEU A 5 9.01 5.74 8.93
C LEU A 5 8.19 4.89 7.97
N VAL A 6 7.00 5.37 7.60
CA VAL A 6 6.18 4.77 6.54
C VAL A 6 6.10 5.77 5.40
N SER A 7 6.43 5.33 4.20
CA SER A 7 6.37 6.13 2.98
C SER A 7 5.62 5.37 1.90
N VAL A 8 4.88 6.09 1.06
CA VAL A 8 4.18 5.49 -0.09
C VAL A 8 5.13 5.55 -1.29
N SER A 9 5.59 4.40 -1.76
CA SER A 9 6.50 4.31 -2.90
C SER A 9 5.76 4.42 -4.23
N ALA A 10 4.64 3.70 -4.35
CA ALA A 10 3.86 3.64 -5.59
C ALA A 10 2.39 3.34 -5.31
N VAL A 11 1.52 3.78 -6.21
CA VAL A 11 0.10 3.43 -6.21
C VAL A 11 -0.32 2.99 -7.61
N ARG A 12 -0.93 1.82 -7.73
CA ARG A 12 -1.48 1.29 -8.97
C ARG A 12 -2.99 1.13 -8.83
N ILE A 13 -3.74 1.84 -9.66
CA ILE A 13 -5.21 1.86 -9.61
C ILE A 13 -5.76 1.11 -10.83
N SER A 14 -6.82 0.34 -10.64
CA SER A 14 -7.51 -0.32 -11.74
C SER A 14 -8.21 0.72 -12.64
N PRO A 15 -8.37 0.45 -13.95
CA PRO A 15 -8.98 1.41 -14.88
C PRO A 15 -10.42 1.82 -14.53
N ASP A 16 -11.14 0.92 -13.85
CA ASP A 16 -12.51 1.13 -13.36
C ASP A 16 -12.59 1.82 -11.99
N MET A 17 -11.45 2.24 -11.42
CA MET A 17 -11.35 2.85 -10.08
C MET A 17 -11.91 1.97 -8.94
N SER A 18 -12.04 0.66 -9.13
CA SER A 18 -12.55 -0.25 -8.09
C SER A 18 -11.50 -0.60 -7.04
N ILE A 19 -10.22 -0.74 -7.43
CA ILE A 19 -9.14 -1.22 -6.57
C ILE A 19 -7.90 -0.32 -6.73
N ALA A 20 -7.33 0.11 -5.61
CA ALA A 20 -6.04 0.79 -5.55
C ALA A 20 -5.05 -0.05 -4.73
N ARG A 21 -3.98 -0.50 -5.38
CA ARG A 21 -2.84 -1.17 -4.75
C ARG A 21 -1.82 -0.12 -4.34
N VAL A 22 -1.56 -0.01 -3.04
CA VAL A 22 -0.65 0.96 -2.43
C VAL A 22 0.58 0.21 -1.94
N TYR A 23 1.75 0.57 -2.44
CA TYR A 23 3.03 -0.01 -2.04
C TYR A 23 3.70 0.90 -1.02
N LEU A 24 4.11 0.32 0.10
CA LEU A 24 4.64 1.02 1.26
C LEU A 24 6.11 0.64 1.47
N SER A 25 6.97 1.65 1.58
CA SER A 25 8.32 1.52 2.11
C SER A 25 8.28 1.80 3.61
N ILE A 26 8.75 0.83 4.41
CA ILE A 26 8.73 0.89 5.87
C ILE A 26 10.15 0.75 6.39
N PHE A 27 10.58 1.71 7.20
CA PHE A 27 11.89 1.71 7.83
C PHE A 27 11.75 1.76 9.36
N PRO A 28 12.39 0.86 10.13
CA PRO A 28 13.22 -0.26 9.68
C PRO A 28 12.40 -1.42 9.07
N SER A 29 13.02 -2.16 8.13
CA SER A 29 12.39 -3.23 7.36
C SER A 29 11.89 -4.40 8.21
N GLU A 30 12.52 -4.67 9.36
CA GLU A 30 12.14 -5.73 10.31
C GLU A 30 10.69 -5.61 10.81
N LYS A 31 10.13 -4.39 10.77
CA LYS A 31 8.76 -4.10 11.22
C LYS A 31 7.75 -4.00 10.07
N SER A 32 8.17 -4.24 8.83
CA SER A 32 7.35 -4.00 7.64
C SER A 32 6.07 -4.85 7.66
N GLU A 33 6.18 -6.15 7.89
CA GLU A 33 5.05 -7.08 7.89
C GLU A 33 4.04 -6.77 8.98
N GLU A 34 4.51 -6.55 10.22
CA GLU A 34 3.67 -6.19 11.36
C GLU A 34 2.92 -4.87 11.08
N MET A 35 3.63 -3.87 10.56
CA MET A 35 3.05 -2.57 10.24
C MET A 35 2.03 -2.67 9.10
N VAL A 36 2.31 -3.42 8.04
CA VAL A 36 1.34 -3.63 6.95
C VAL A 36 0.10 -4.37 7.45
N LYS A 37 0.26 -5.36 8.33
CA LYS A 37 -0.88 -6.04 8.96
C LYS A 37 -1.73 -5.06 9.78
N ASN A 38 -1.10 -4.20 10.57
CA ASN A 38 -1.78 -3.17 11.34
C ASN A 38 -2.49 -2.14 10.44
N ILE A 39 -1.87 -1.75 9.32
CA ILE A 39 -2.46 -0.83 8.34
C ILE A 39 -3.68 -1.49 7.67
N ASN A 40 -3.57 -2.75 7.27
CA ASN A 40 -4.68 -3.50 6.67
C ASN A 40 -5.85 -3.68 7.65
N ASN A 41 -5.58 -3.91 8.94
CA ASN A 41 -6.63 -3.94 9.98
C ASN A 41 -7.36 -2.59 10.11
N ASN A 42 -6.66 -1.48 9.90
CA ASN A 42 -7.19 -0.13 9.95
C ASN A 42 -7.69 0.41 8.59
N MET A 43 -7.70 -0.43 7.55
CA MET A 43 -8.06 -0.04 6.16
C MET A 43 -9.39 0.71 6.07
N LYS A 44 -10.41 0.30 6.83
CA LYS A 44 -11.73 0.95 6.82
C LYS A 44 -11.66 2.41 7.25
N SER A 45 -10.90 2.68 8.31
CA SER A 45 -10.71 4.04 8.83
C SER A 45 -9.96 4.90 7.82
N ILE A 46 -8.86 4.37 7.27
CA ILE A 46 -8.05 5.06 6.26
C ILE A 46 -8.88 5.39 5.02
N ARG A 47 -9.69 4.43 4.53
CA ARG A 47 -10.58 4.63 3.39
C ARG A 47 -11.66 5.68 3.67
N PHE A 48 -12.21 5.69 4.88
CA PHE A 48 -13.20 6.69 5.28
C PHE A 48 -12.60 8.10 5.32
N GLU A 49 -11.40 8.24 5.89
CA GLU A 49 -10.71 9.53 5.96
C GLU A 49 -10.33 10.03 4.57
N LEU A 50 -9.78 9.15 3.72
CA LEU A 50 -9.50 9.46 2.32
C LEU A 50 -10.77 9.96 1.62
N GLY A 51 -11.86 9.20 1.77
CA GLY A 51 -13.15 9.54 1.19
C GLY A 51 -13.68 10.90 1.62
N THR A 52 -13.54 11.24 2.90
CA THR A 52 -13.95 12.54 3.43
C THR A 52 -13.15 13.68 2.78
N ARG A 53 -11.83 13.47 2.57
CA ARG A 53 -10.94 14.49 1.97
C ARG A 53 -11.19 14.69 0.48
N VAL A 54 -11.50 13.63 -0.27
CA VAL A 54 -11.65 13.66 -1.73
C VAL A 54 -13.09 13.58 -2.23
N ARG A 55 -14.08 13.69 -1.32
CA ARG A 55 -15.53 13.51 -1.62
C ARG A 55 -16.06 14.34 -2.78
N HIS A 56 -15.45 15.50 -3.05
CA HIS A 56 -15.87 16.41 -4.12
C HIS A 56 -15.16 16.15 -5.46
N GLN A 57 -14.10 15.33 -5.44
CA GLN A 57 -13.26 15.05 -6.61
C GLN A 57 -13.56 13.66 -7.19
N LEU A 58 -13.90 12.70 -6.33
CA LEU A 58 -14.10 11.31 -6.73
C LEU A 58 -15.54 10.86 -6.49
N ARG A 59 -16.15 10.25 -7.51
CA ARG A 59 -17.47 9.60 -7.40
C ARG A 59 -17.40 8.29 -6.61
N ILE A 60 -16.31 7.55 -6.76
CA ILE A 60 -16.09 6.24 -6.14
C ILE A 60 -14.72 6.27 -5.48
N ILE A 61 -14.65 5.81 -4.24
CA ILE A 61 -13.39 5.62 -3.53
C ILE A 61 -12.99 4.15 -3.72
N PRO A 62 -11.83 3.88 -4.33
CA PRO A 62 -11.38 2.50 -4.55
C PRO A 62 -11.19 1.77 -3.22
N GLU A 63 -11.28 0.44 -3.28
CA GLU A 63 -10.79 -0.40 -2.19
C GLU A 63 -9.26 -0.30 -2.13
N LEU A 64 -8.74 0.06 -0.96
CA LEU A 64 -7.30 0.21 -0.74
C LEU A 64 -6.71 -1.13 -0.32
N LYS A 65 -5.67 -1.60 -1.01
CA LYS A 65 -4.90 -2.78 -0.64
C LYS A 65 -3.45 -2.39 -0.43
N PHE A 66 -2.91 -2.64 0.76
CA PHE A 66 -1.56 -2.23 1.13
C PHE A 66 -0.59 -3.41 1.05
N PHE A 67 0.55 -3.16 0.44
CA PHE A 67 1.64 -4.13 0.23
C PHE A 67 2.96 -3.51 0.67
N VAL A 68 3.89 -4.33 1.14
CA VAL A 68 5.29 -3.89 1.31
C VAL A 68 5.90 -3.77 -0.08
N ASP A 69 6.74 -2.76 -0.27
CA ASP A 69 7.51 -2.58 -1.50
C ASP A 69 8.68 -3.58 -1.56
N ASP A 70 8.36 -4.82 -1.93
CA ASP A 70 9.33 -5.91 -2.11
C ASP A 70 9.80 -5.99 -3.58
N SER A 71 9.77 -4.85 -4.29
CA SER A 71 10.03 -4.82 -5.73
C SER A 71 11.41 -5.37 -6.12
N LEU A 72 12.40 -5.21 -5.24
CA LEU A 72 13.73 -5.85 -5.35
C LEU A 72 13.62 -7.38 -5.29
N ASP A 73 13.01 -7.94 -4.25
CA ASP A 73 12.84 -9.39 -4.07
C ASP A 73 12.03 -10.03 -5.21
N TYR A 74 11.04 -9.28 -5.74
CA TYR A 74 10.26 -9.72 -6.89
C TYR A 74 11.08 -9.81 -8.18
N ILE A 75 11.97 -8.84 -8.43
CA ILE A 75 12.87 -8.85 -9.59
C ILE A 75 13.87 -10.01 -9.47
N GLU A 76 14.48 -10.21 -8.31
CA GLU A 76 15.39 -11.34 -8.07
C GLU A 76 14.72 -12.70 -8.32
N LYS A 77 13.46 -12.83 -7.91
CA LYS A 77 12.67 -14.05 -8.15
C LYS A 77 12.36 -14.28 -9.63
N ILE A 78 12.09 -13.22 -10.40
CA ILE A 78 11.89 -13.32 -11.85
C ILE A 78 13.19 -13.75 -12.54
N ASP A 79 14.32 -13.12 -12.19
CA ASP A 79 15.63 -13.47 -12.76
C ASP A 79 16.02 -14.92 -12.44
N ALA A 80 15.69 -15.42 -11.25
CA ALA A 80 15.91 -16.82 -10.88
C ALA A 80 15.05 -17.82 -11.67
N LEU A 81 13.84 -17.43 -12.08
CA LEU A 81 12.90 -18.28 -12.84
C LEU A 81 13.15 -18.27 -14.36
N LEU A 82 13.80 -17.23 -14.87
CA LEU A 82 14.15 -17.07 -16.30
C LEU A 82 15.54 -17.64 -16.64
N LYS A 83 16.22 -18.27 -15.67
CA LYS A 83 17.54 -18.86 -15.83
C LYS A 83 17.50 -20.35 -16.11
#